data_AF-A0A7W4EJ03-F1
#
_entry.id   AF-A0A7W4EJ03-F1
#
_cell.length_a   1.000
_cell.length_b   1.000
_cell.length_c   1.000
_cell.angle_alpha   90.00
_cell.angle_beta   90.00
_cell.angle_gamma   90.00
#
_symmetry.space_group_name_H-M   'P 1'
#
loop_
_entity.id
_entity.type
_entity.pdbx_description
1 polymer ?
#
loop_
_entity_poly.entity_id
_entity_poly.type
_entity_poly.pdbx_seq_one_letter_code
_entity_poly.pdbx_strand_id
1 'polypeptide(L)'
;MGALLICIAPSVFGQKKSAYETKKIAIENKYLQQMGVPLSDITQLRKKGDFFINALFAEKLSLYGKNKGTAQQMALVSKMADELKAAEKLKTAAEIKAEKDKIKKANQRWEEYEERKKEERLREEEERMRLWEQEQKREEEEKEQKIQFYYKKQTDVNKIKQYVKKEFLKWAEKGEFESTNKYQERIQQEGKEKLVKLASNIFFNEFLYRKPYTIKLGTYDADKEIYPISLTKSIHIKAYNTEKEYEEALNGIDHEYKSGSVKISITSDIKMNKENAIALKERTSDDFNFYYEHDVMSILGDSNTDEWIMKDGYLLSISFQFDDNKYFFDKGNYPLLSSLQINTTELGLSEYFPENYTFTLDKNIIKKEMEENGY
;
A
#
# COMPACT_ATOMS: atom_id res chain seq x y z
N MET A 1 22.33 27.34 -26.12
CA MET A 1 23.33 27.66 -27.16
C MET A 1 22.61 27.67 -28.50
N GLY A 2 22.41 28.85 -29.10
CA GLY A 2 21.54 29.01 -30.27
C GLY A 2 22.23 28.55 -31.55
N ALA A 3 21.76 27.43 -32.12
CA ALA A 3 22.15 26.98 -33.44
C ALA A 3 21.62 27.99 -34.49
N LEU A 4 22.52 28.58 -35.27
CA LEU A 4 22.20 29.52 -36.33
C LEU A 4 21.61 28.72 -37.52
N LEU A 5 20.29 28.49 -37.47
CA LEU A 5 19.52 27.82 -38.51
C LEU A 5 19.37 28.74 -39.72
N ILE A 6 20.24 28.56 -40.72
CA ILE A 6 20.15 29.27 -42.00
C ILE A 6 19.06 28.59 -42.84
N CYS A 7 17.82 29.06 -42.72
CA CYS A 7 16.71 28.64 -43.58
C CYS A 7 16.77 29.41 -44.91
N ILE A 8 17.19 28.77 -46.01
CA ILE A 8 17.19 29.36 -47.35
C ILE A 8 16.31 28.51 -48.27
N ALA A 9 15.36 29.15 -48.93
CA ALA A 9 14.30 28.53 -49.72
C ALA A 9 14.79 27.91 -51.04
N PRO A 10 14.08 26.91 -51.58
CA PRO A 10 14.16 26.59 -53.00
C PRO A 10 13.56 27.74 -53.82
N SER A 11 14.29 28.19 -54.85
CA SER A 11 13.82 29.21 -55.78
C SER A 11 12.80 28.60 -56.75
N VAL A 12 11.67 29.27 -56.89
CA VAL A 12 10.66 28.99 -57.93
C VAL A 12 11.30 29.31 -59.28
N PHE A 13 11.34 28.31 -60.17
CA PHE A 13 11.89 28.45 -61.52
C PHE A 13 11.17 29.60 -62.27
N GLY A 14 11.93 30.63 -62.65
CA GLY A 14 11.48 31.69 -63.56
C GLY A 14 11.65 33.15 -63.11
N GLN A 15 11.99 33.43 -61.84
CA GLN A 15 12.26 34.80 -61.39
C GLN A 15 13.74 35.19 -61.55
N LYS A 16 14.00 36.41 -62.06
CA LYS A 16 15.33 37.04 -62.01
C LYS A 16 15.79 37.06 -60.55
N LYS A 17 16.93 36.45 -60.25
CA LYS A 17 17.53 36.48 -58.92
C LYS A 17 17.70 37.91 -58.45
N SER A 18 17.38 38.18 -57.19
CA SER A 18 17.49 39.53 -56.64
C SER A 18 18.95 39.98 -56.55
N ALA A 19 19.17 41.29 -56.34
CA ALA A 19 20.51 41.82 -56.11
C ALA A 19 21.16 41.19 -54.86
N TYR A 20 20.37 40.93 -53.82
CA TYR A 20 20.81 40.22 -52.62
C TYR A 20 21.18 38.76 -52.92
N GLU A 21 20.30 38.00 -53.59
CA GLU A 21 20.56 36.59 -53.93
C GLU A 21 21.80 36.44 -54.82
N THR A 22 21.96 37.34 -55.79
CA THR A 22 23.13 37.36 -56.68
C THR A 22 24.41 37.63 -55.88
N LYS A 23 24.37 38.58 -54.94
CA LYS A 23 25.52 38.92 -54.09
C LYS A 23 25.87 37.79 -53.12
N LYS A 24 24.87 37.15 -52.53
CA LYS A 24 25.03 36.01 -51.63
C LYS A 24 25.67 34.81 -52.33
N ILE A 25 25.19 34.47 -53.53
CA ILE A 25 25.78 33.40 -54.35
C ILE A 25 27.24 33.72 -54.67
N ALA A 26 27.56 34.98 -55.01
CA ALA A 26 28.92 35.39 -55.28
C ALA A 26 29.84 35.23 -54.04
N ILE A 27 29.33 35.55 -52.85
CA ILE A 27 30.05 35.36 -51.59
C ILE A 27 30.26 33.85 -51.32
N GLU A 28 29.20 33.04 -51.36
CA GLU A 28 29.30 31.58 -51.18
C GLU A 28 30.31 30.94 -52.15
N ASN A 29 30.28 31.33 -53.43
CA ASN A 29 31.22 30.82 -54.43
C ASN A 29 32.65 31.23 -54.11
N LYS A 30 32.89 32.50 -53.73
CA LYS A 30 34.22 33.00 -53.33
C LYS A 30 34.80 32.16 -52.19
N TYR A 31 34.02 31.87 -51.15
CA TYR A 31 34.50 31.12 -49.99
C TYR A 31 34.69 29.62 -50.29
N LEU A 32 33.84 29.01 -51.10
CA LEU A 32 34.08 27.64 -51.60
C LEU A 32 35.34 27.54 -52.45
N GLN A 33 35.61 28.53 -53.32
CA GLN A 33 36.84 28.60 -54.10
C GLN A 33 38.08 28.78 -53.22
N GLN A 34 37.99 29.60 -52.16
CA GLN A 34 39.07 29.74 -51.16
C GLN A 34 39.36 28.43 -50.41
N MET A 35 38.36 27.55 -50.28
CA MET A 35 38.51 26.20 -49.73
C MET A 35 38.91 25.16 -50.78
N GLY A 36 39.25 25.58 -52.00
CA GLY A 36 39.79 24.72 -53.06
C GLY A 36 38.75 24.06 -53.96
N VAL A 37 37.49 24.52 -53.96
CA VAL A 37 36.46 23.99 -54.87
C VAL A 37 36.47 24.73 -56.21
N PRO A 38 36.64 24.05 -57.36
CA PRO A 38 36.54 24.67 -58.67
C PRO A 38 35.17 25.30 -58.93
N LEU A 39 35.15 26.45 -59.63
CA LEU A 39 33.91 27.16 -59.96
C LEU A 39 32.97 26.33 -60.84
N SER A 40 33.52 25.47 -61.70
CA SER A 40 32.76 24.52 -62.53
C SER A 40 31.87 23.62 -61.68
N ASP A 41 32.42 23.11 -60.57
CA ASP A 41 31.78 22.11 -59.73
C ASP A 41 30.71 22.77 -58.86
N ILE A 42 31.01 23.96 -58.34
CA ILE A 42 30.03 24.81 -57.63
C ILE A 42 28.85 25.12 -58.57
N THR A 43 29.12 25.47 -59.82
CA THR A 43 28.08 25.82 -60.80
C THR A 43 27.20 24.62 -61.15
N GLN A 44 27.79 23.43 -61.32
CA GLN A 44 27.03 22.20 -61.56
C GLN A 44 26.17 21.79 -60.36
N LEU A 45 26.71 21.85 -59.15
CA LEU A 45 25.96 21.49 -57.93
C LEU A 45 24.81 22.46 -57.66
N ARG A 46 24.99 23.74 -57.95
CA ARG A 46 23.93 24.73 -57.76
C ARG A 46 22.75 24.52 -58.70
N LYS A 47 22.94 23.86 -59.86
CA LYS A 47 21.82 23.41 -60.72
C LYS A 47 21.01 22.27 -60.09
N LYS A 48 21.58 21.51 -59.16
CA LYS A 48 20.91 20.41 -58.43
C LYS A 48 20.15 20.90 -57.20
N GLY A 49 20.36 22.14 -56.77
CA GLY A 49 19.66 22.79 -55.66
C GLY A 49 20.62 23.23 -54.54
N ASP A 50 20.19 24.25 -53.77
CA ASP A 50 21.01 24.90 -52.75
C ASP A 50 21.37 23.98 -51.57
N PHE A 51 20.61 22.90 -51.34
CA PHE A 51 20.94 21.87 -50.34
C PHE A 51 22.32 21.25 -50.58
N PHE A 52 22.66 20.95 -51.84
CA PHE A 52 23.95 20.35 -52.19
C PHE A 52 25.13 21.32 -52.00
N ILE A 53 24.89 22.61 -52.22
CA ILE A 53 25.89 23.66 -51.97
C ILE A 53 26.16 23.78 -50.47
N ASN A 54 25.12 23.75 -49.63
CA ASN A 54 25.26 23.83 -48.18
C ASN A 54 26.00 22.62 -47.60
N ALA A 55 25.68 21.41 -48.07
CA ALA A 55 26.38 20.19 -47.67
C ALA A 55 27.87 20.23 -48.03
N LEU A 56 28.18 20.64 -49.28
CA LEU A 56 29.57 20.81 -49.73
C LEU A 56 30.31 21.86 -48.91
N PHE A 57 29.65 22.98 -48.58
CA PHE A 57 30.24 24.04 -47.77
C PHE A 57 30.64 23.52 -46.39
N ALA A 58 29.76 22.79 -45.71
CA ALA A 58 30.03 22.22 -44.39
C ALA A 58 31.21 21.23 -44.43
N GLU A 59 31.24 20.35 -45.43
CA GLU A 59 32.33 19.39 -45.64
C GLU A 59 33.67 20.11 -45.85
N LYS A 60 33.72 21.07 -46.79
CA LYS A 60 34.95 21.79 -47.12
C LYS A 60 35.43 22.68 -46.00
N LEU A 61 34.52 23.28 -45.24
CA LEU A 61 34.87 24.07 -44.07
C LEU A 61 35.49 23.21 -42.96
N SER A 62 34.98 21.99 -42.76
CA SER A 62 35.56 21.02 -41.82
C SER A 62 36.98 20.61 -42.23
N LEU A 63 37.18 20.29 -43.51
CA LEU A 63 38.50 19.95 -44.07
C LEU A 63 39.48 21.12 -44.00
N TYR A 64 39.02 22.34 -44.29
CA TYR A 64 39.82 23.55 -44.15
C TYR A 64 40.32 23.73 -42.71
N GLY A 65 39.45 23.54 -41.70
CA GLY A 65 39.85 23.58 -40.29
C GLY A 65 40.87 22.51 -39.91
N LYS A 66 40.74 21.29 -40.43
CA LYS A 66 41.74 20.22 -40.21
C LYS A 66 43.12 20.58 -40.81
N ASN A 67 43.14 21.21 -41.98
CA ASN A 67 44.38 21.51 -42.71
C ASN A 67 45.06 22.82 -42.30
N LYS A 68 44.29 23.80 -41.82
CA LYS A 68 44.72 25.18 -41.56
C LYS A 68 44.58 25.60 -40.09
N GLY A 69 43.94 24.78 -39.27
CA GLY A 69 43.70 25.03 -37.85
C GLY A 69 42.39 25.78 -37.58
N THR A 70 41.83 25.55 -36.39
CA THR A 70 40.52 26.06 -35.96
C THR A 70 40.44 27.59 -35.96
N ALA A 71 41.51 28.30 -35.58
CA ALA A 71 41.52 29.75 -35.60
C ALA A 71 41.35 30.34 -37.01
N GLN A 72 41.98 29.71 -38.02
CA GLN A 72 41.87 30.13 -39.42
C GLN A 72 40.49 29.77 -40.00
N GLN A 73 39.92 28.63 -39.60
CA GLN A 73 38.55 28.25 -39.92
C GLN A 73 37.54 29.27 -39.36
N MET A 74 37.65 29.65 -38.10
CA MET A 74 36.78 30.66 -37.48
C MET A 74 36.94 32.03 -38.13
N ALA A 75 38.16 32.44 -38.44
CA ALA A 75 38.41 33.70 -39.15
C ALA A 75 37.76 33.71 -40.55
N LEU A 76 37.78 32.58 -41.26
CA LEU A 76 37.13 32.42 -42.57
C LEU A 76 35.60 32.54 -42.45
N VAL A 77 35.00 31.85 -41.47
CA VAL A 77 33.55 31.92 -41.20
C VAL A 77 33.14 33.33 -40.79
N SER A 78 33.91 33.98 -39.91
CA SER A 78 33.63 35.35 -39.47
C SER A 78 33.62 36.31 -40.65
N LYS A 79 34.64 36.26 -41.51
CA LYS A 79 34.70 37.13 -42.70
C LYS A 79 33.53 36.88 -43.66
N MET A 80 33.16 35.62 -43.86
CA MET A 80 32.00 35.29 -44.69
C MET A 80 30.70 35.81 -44.06
N ALA A 81 30.53 35.66 -42.75
CA ALA A 81 29.38 36.16 -42.02
C ALA A 81 29.27 37.69 -42.13
N ASP A 82 30.39 38.41 -41.99
CA ASP A 82 30.44 39.86 -42.14
C ASP A 82 30.08 40.30 -43.57
N GLU A 83 30.58 39.62 -44.59
CA GLU A 83 30.25 39.89 -45.99
C GLU A 83 28.78 39.60 -46.30
N LEU A 84 28.23 38.50 -45.77
CA LEU A 84 26.81 38.17 -45.92
C LEU A 84 25.92 39.19 -45.21
N LYS A 85 26.30 39.62 -44.00
CA LYS A 85 25.61 40.66 -43.23
C LYS A 85 25.64 42.02 -43.95
N ALA A 86 26.77 42.37 -44.56
CA ALA A 86 26.86 43.55 -45.40
C ALA A 86 25.95 43.45 -46.64
N ALA A 87 25.85 42.27 -47.25
CA ALA A 87 24.97 42.02 -48.38
C ALA A 87 23.48 42.13 -48.02
N GLU A 88 23.08 41.90 -46.77
CA GLU A 88 21.67 42.05 -46.34
C GLU A 88 21.11 43.45 -46.58
N LYS A 89 21.96 44.48 -46.67
CA LYS A 89 21.55 45.85 -47.06
C LYS A 89 20.96 45.92 -48.48
N LEU A 90 21.19 44.91 -49.31
CA LEU A 90 20.64 44.77 -50.66
C LEU A 90 19.28 44.07 -50.70
N LYS A 91 18.78 43.57 -49.55
CA LYS A 91 17.44 42.96 -49.47
C LYS A 91 16.39 44.04 -49.74
N THR A 92 15.43 43.72 -50.60
CA THR A 92 14.25 44.55 -50.84
C THR A 92 13.28 44.47 -49.65
N ALA A 93 12.40 45.46 -49.51
CA ALA A 93 11.36 45.45 -48.48
C ALA A 93 10.45 44.19 -48.57
N ALA A 94 10.21 43.67 -49.78
CA ALA A 94 9.45 42.45 -50.01
C ALA A 94 10.17 41.19 -49.48
N GLU A 95 11.49 41.09 -49.67
CA GLU A 95 12.30 39.97 -49.16
C GLU A 95 12.40 39.99 -47.63
N ILE A 96 12.58 41.18 -47.03
CA ILE A 96 12.60 41.35 -45.57
C ILE A 96 11.24 40.95 -44.98
N LYS A 97 10.13 41.33 -45.62
CA LYS A 97 8.78 40.95 -45.18
C LYS A 97 8.56 39.44 -45.29
N ALA A 98 8.95 38.83 -46.42
CA ALA A 98 8.81 37.39 -46.63
C ALA A 98 9.64 36.55 -45.64
N GLU A 99 10.84 37.01 -45.28
CA GLU A 99 11.70 36.37 -44.28
C GLU A 99 11.09 36.46 -42.87
N LYS A 100 10.62 37.66 -42.47
CA LYS A 100 9.91 37.86 -41.20
C LYS A 100 8.63 37.00 -41.10
N ASP A 101 7.86 36.91 -42.17
CA ASP A 101 6.65 36.09 -42.22
C ASP A 101 6.96 34.59 -42.11
N LYS A 102 8.07 34.12 -42.69
CA LYS A 102 8.53 32.74 -42.57
C LYS A 102 8.99 32.41 -41.15
N ILE A 103 9.77 33.29 -40.52
CA ILE A 103 10.20 33.12 -39.12
C ILE A 103 8.98 33.09 -38.20
N LYS A 104 8.02 34.01 -38.41
CA LYS A 104 6.78 34.04 -37.64
C LYS A 104 5.99 32.72 -37.77
N LYS A 105 5.81 32.21 -39.00
CA LYS A 105 5.13 30.92 -39.23
C LYS A 105 5.88 29.72 -38.62
N ALA A 106 7.21 29.73 -38.66
CA ALA A 106 8.02 28.68 -38.06
C ALA A 106 7.90 28.68 -36.53
N ASN A 107 7.94 29.85 -35.90
CA ASN A 107 7.76 29.99 -34.45
C ASN A 107 6.36 29.54 -34.02
N GLN A 108 5.30 29.95 -34.73
CA GLN A 108 3.93 29.52 -34.45
C GLN A 108 3.80 27.99 -34.52
N ARG A 109 4.35 27.35 -35.55
CA ARG A 109 4.34 25.88 -35.67
C ARG A 109 5.11 25.19 -34.54
N TRP A 110 6.18 25.82 -34.04
CA TRP A 110 6.97 25.28 -32.93
C TRP A 110 6.21 25.40 -31.61
N GLU A 111 5.55 26.53 -31.37
CA GLU A 111 4.67 26.75 -30.21
C GLU A 111 3.52 25.73 -30.21
N GLU A 112 2.81 25.55 -31.33
CA GLU A 112 1.75 24.54 -31.48
C GLU A 112 2.28 23.10 -31.25
N TYR A 113 3.50 22.80 -31.70
CA TYR A 113 4.12 21.50 -31.47
C TYR A 113 4.45 21.27 -30.00
N GLU A 114 5.02 22.27 -29.32
CA GLU A 114 5.33 22.21 -27.89
C GLU A 114 4.07 22.10 -27.02
N GLU A 115 3.01 22.82 -27.36
CA GLU A 115 1.71 22.69 -26.68
C GLU A 115 1.13 21.29 -26.82
N ARG A 116 1.05 20.75 -28.05
CA ARG A 116 0.61 19.36 -28.26
C ARG A 116 1.45 18.35 -27.48
N LYS A 117 2.77 18.54 -27.44
CA LYS A 117 3.68 17.65 -26.69
C LYS A 117 3.49 17.79 -25.18
N LYS A 118 3.15 18.96 -24.66
CA LYS A 118 2.77 19.15 -23.25
C LYS A 118 1.46 18.44 -22.94
N GLU A 119 0.44 18.62 -23.77
CA GLU A 119 -0.86 17.95 -23.60
C GLU A 119 -0.77 16.43 -23.69
N GLU A 120 0.09 15.90 -24.56
CA GLU A 120 0.34 14.46 -24.67
C GLU A 120 0.99 13.91 -23.40
N ARG A 121 2.02 14.59 -22.87
CA ARG A 121 2.66 14.21 -21.60
C ARG A 121 1.71 14.27 -20.42
N LEU A 122 0.87 15.30 -20.35
CA LEU A 122 -0.15 15.43 -19.30
C LEU A 122 -1.15 14.27 -19.36
N ARG A 123 -1.64 13.92 -20.56
CA ARG A 123 -2.53 12.77 -20.75
C ARG A 123 -1.89 11.45 -20.35
N GLU A 124 -0.64 11.21 -20.73
CA GLU A 124 0.11 10.01 -20.33
C GLU A 124 0.31 9.94 -18.81
N GLU A 125 0.55 11.08 -18.16
CA GLU A 125 0.70 11.16 -16.71
C GLU A 125 -0.62 10.91 -15.97
N GLU A 126 -1.72 11.51 -16.44
CA GLU A 126 -3.07 11.26 -15.91
C GLU A 126 -3.47 9.79 -16.09
N GLU A 127 -3.15 9.16 -17.23
CA GLU A 127 -3.43 7.75 -17.46
C GLU A 127 -2.61 6.85 -16.54
N ARG A 128 -1.31 7.14 -16.33
CA ARG A 128 -0.48 6.41 -15.36
C ARG A 128 -1.02 6.53 -13.94
N MET A 129 -1.41 7.73 -13.52
CA MET A 129 -1.98 7.95 -12.18
C MET A 129 -3.28 7.18 -12.00
N ARG A 130 -4.16 7.18 -13.01
CA ARG A 130 -5.40 6.40 -12.99
C ARG A 130 -5.15 4.90 -12.87
N LEU A 131 -4.19 4.36 -13.64
CA LEU A 131 -3.82 2.95 -13.56
C LEU A 131 -3.24 2.59 -12.19
N TRP A 132 -2.41 3.46 -11.62
CA TRP A 132 -1.85 3.28 -10.29
C TRP A 132 -2.93 3.28 -9.20
N GLU A 133 -3.88 4.22 -9.26
CA GLU A 133 -5.04 4.27 -8.34
C GLU A 133 -5.91 3.01 -8.45
N GLN A 134 -6.14 2.51 -9.67
CA GLN A 134 -6.89 1.27 -9.89
C GLN A 134 -6.18 0.05 -9.30
N GLU A 135 -4.86 -0.01 -9.43
CA GLU A 135 -4.07 -1.12 -8.88
C GLU A 135 -4.06 -1.07 -7.35
N GLN A 136 -3.84 0.10 -6.74
CA GLN A 136 -3.91 0.26 -5.28
C GLN A 136 -5.28 -0.15 -4.72
N LYS A 137 -6.36 0.26 -5.39
CA LYS A 137 -7.71 -0.13 -5.00
C LYS A 137 -7.92 -1.65 -5.08
N ARG A 138 -7.40 -2.30 -6.13
CA ARG A 138 -7.47 -3.75 -6.29
C ARG A 138 -6.67 -4.49 -5.21
N GLU A 139 -5.46 -4.03 -4.91
CA GLU A 139 -4.61 -4.58 -3.85
C GLU A 139 -5.28 -4.46 -2.47
N GLU A 140 -5.93 -3.33 -2.19
CA GLU A 140 -6.67 -3.10 -0.95
C GLU A 140 -7.92 -3.99 -0.85
N GLU A 141 -8.69 -4.12 -1.93
CA GLU A 141 -9.85 -5.03 -2.01
C GLU A 141 -9.43 -6.50 -1.82
N GLU A 142 -8.35 -6.94 -2.46
CA GLU A 142 -7.82 -8.30 -2.28
C GLU A 142 -7.34 -8.53 -0.84
N LYS A 143 -6.65 -7.54 -0.25
CA LYS A 143 -6.21 -7.59 1.14
C LYS A 143 -7.41 -7.72 2.08
N GLU A 144 -8.44 -6.90 1.91
CA GLU A 144 -9.65 -6.93 2.74
C GLU A 144 -10.36 -8.28 2.62
N GLN A 145 -10.52 -8.81 1.40
CA GLN A 145 -11.12 -10.13 1.18
C GLN A 145 -10.33 -11.24 1.90
N LYS A 146 -9.00 -11.20 1.84
CA LYS A 146 -8.15 -12.16 2.57
C LYS A 146 -8.31 -12.01 4.09
N ILE A 147 -8.33 -10.78 4.61
CA ILE A 147 -8.55 -10.54 6.04
C ILE A 147 -9.91 -11.07 6.48
N GLN A 148 -10.98 -10.85 5.72
CA GLN A 148 -12.31 -11.37 6.03
C GLN A 148 -12.39 -12.91 5.95
N PHE A 149 -11.67 -13.53 5.01
CA PHE A 149 -11.54 -14.99 4.95
C PHE A 149 -10.87 -15.53 6.23
N TYR A 150 -9.73 -14.96 6.62
CA TYR A 150 -9.00 -15.41 7.81
C TYR A 150 -9.67 -15.04 9.13
N TYR A 151 -10.46 -13.96 9.17
CA TYR A 151 -11.32 -13.61 10.32
C TYR A 151 -12.26 -14.77 10.69
N LYS A 152 -12.88 -15.43 9.69
CA LYS A 152 -13.74 -16.59 9.95
C LYS A 152 -12.97 -17.85 10.40
N LYS A 153 -11.70 -17.97 10.03
CA LYS A 153 -10.85 -19.13 10.35
C LYS A 153 -10.16 -18.98 11.71
N GLN A 154 -9.76 -17.77 12.08
CA GLN A 154 -8.94 -17.45 13.26
C GLN A 154 -9.77 -16.99 14.47
N THR A 155 -11.02 -17.44 14.55
CA THR A 155 -11.90 -17.14 15.69
C THR A 155 -11.31 -17.67 17.00
N ASP A 156 -11.66 -17.02 18.10
CA ASP A 156 -11.21 -17.44 19.44
C ASP A 156 -11.70 -18.88 19.75
N VAL A 157 -12.92 -19.22 19.36
CA VAL A 157 -13.48 -20.58 19.48
C VAL A 157 -12.67 -21.62 18.69
N ASN A 158 -12.28 -21.32 17.45
CA ASN A 158 -11.45 -22.23 16.66
C ASN A 158 -10.07 -22.43 17.28
N LYS A 159 -9.47 -21.36 17.82
CA LYS A 159 -8.18 -21.45 18.53
C LYS A 159 -8.27 -22.35 19.75
N ILE A 160 -9.32 -22.22 20.56
CA ILE A 160 -9.57 -23.12 21.70
C ILE A 160 -9.61 -24.57 21.22
N LYS A 161 -10.40 -24.89 20.19
CA LYS A 161 -10.51 -26.26 19.65
C LYS A 161 -9.16 -26.80 19.19
N GLN A 162 -8.38 -26.00 18.45
CA GLN A 162 -7.07 -26.41 17.95
C GLN A 162 -6.07 -26.66 19.08
N TYR A 163 -6.01 -25.80 20.08
CA TYR A 163 -5.12 -25.98 21.23
C TYR A 163 -5.55 -27.16 22.11
N VAL A 164 -6.86 -27.35 22.34
CA VAL A 164 -7.36 -28.52 23.08
C VAL A 164 -6.94 -29.81 22.38
N LYS A 165 -7.13 -29.89 21.06
CA LYS A 165 -6.69 -31.04 20.26
C LYS A 165 -5.18 -31.28 20.42
N LYS A 166 -4.37 -30.25 20.19
CA LYS A 166 -2.91 -30.34 20.25
C LYS A 166 -2.41 -30.81 21.61
N GLU A 167 -2.88 -30.20 22.69
CA GLU A 167 -2.46 -30.54 24.05
C GLU A 167 -3.01 -31.90 24.51
N PHE A 168 -4.20 -32.28 24.05
CA PHE A 168 -4.72 -33.62 24.30
C PHE A 168 -3.87 -34.69 23.61
N LEU A 169 -3.54 -34.51 22.33
CA LEU A 169 -2.70 -35.47 21.59
C LEU A 169 -1.35 -35.68 22.26
N LYS A 170 -0.69 -34.60 22.70
CA LYS A 170 0.56 -34.69 23.48
C LYS A 170 0.38 -35.49 24.77
N TRP A 171 -0.69 -35.23 25.53
CA TRP A 171 -0.97 -35.98 26.75
C TRP A 171 -1.34 -37.44 26.47
N ALA A 172 -1.99 -37.70 25.34
CA ALA A 172 -2.43 -39.02 24.91
C ALA A 172 -1.30 -39.85 24.27
N GLU A 173 -0.07 -39.33 24.18
CA GLU A 173 1.10 -40.12 23.82
C GLU A 173 1.33 -41.21 24.90
N LYS A 174 1.65 -42.42 24.44
CA LYS A 174 1.97 -43.54 25.32
C LYS A 174 3.38 -43.33 25.87
N GLY A 175 3.51 -43.34 27.20
CA GLY A 175 4.81 -43.20 27.85
C GLY A 175 5.73 -44.40 27.61
N GLU A 176 7.05 -44.18 27.60
CA GLU A 176 8.07 -45.23 27.43
C GLU A 176 7.91 -46.38 28.44
N PHE A 177 7.57 -46.05 29.69
CA PHE A 177 7.39 -47.00 30.79
C PHE A 177 5.93 -47.37 31.06
N GLU A 178 5.01 -46.98 30.17
CA GLU A 178 3.58 -47.27 30.28
C GLU A 178 3.24 -48.57 29.54
N SER A 179 2.64 -49.54 30.22
CA SER A 179 2.14 -50.74 29.53
C SER A 179 0.93 -50.38 28.67
N THR A 180 0.66 -51.17 27.62
CA THR A 180 -0.51 -50.90 26.75
C THR A 180 -1.83 -50.93 27.52
N ASN A 181 -1.97 -51.79 28.53
CA ASN A 181 -3.19 -51.82 29.36
C ASN A 181 -3.31 -50.55 30.22
N LYS A 182 -2.23 -50.12 30.88
CA LYS A 182 -2.22 -48.87 31.65
C LYS A 182 -2.53 -47.65 30.78
N TYR A 183 -1.98 -47.63 29.57
CA TYR A 183 -2.28 -46.59 28.58
C TYR A 183 -3.77 -46.54 28.24
N GLN A 184 -4.36 -47.68 27.87
CA GLN A 184 -5.78 -47.76 27.52
C GLN A 184 -6.67 -47.40 28.72
N GLU A 185 -6.34 -47.89 29.92
CA GLU A 185 -7.03 -47.54 31.17
C GLU A 185 -6.99 -46.03 31.43
N ARG A 186 -5.82 -45.38 31.31
CA ARG A 186 -5.67 -43.94 31.49
C ARG A 186 -6.50 -43.14 30.48
N ILE A 187 -6.44 -43.49 29.20
CA ILE A 187 -7.24 -42.79 28.17
C ILE A 187 -8.74 -42.93 28.46
N GLN A 188 -9.20 -44.13 28.82
CA GLN A 188 -10.62 -44.39 29.08
C GLN A 188 -11.13 -43.74 30.37
N GLN A 189 -10.33 -43.76 31.44
CA GLN A 189 -10.73 -43.24 32.75
C GLN A 189 -10.55 -41.72 32.86
N GLU A 190 -9.45 -41.19 32.34
CA GLU A 190 -9.07 -39.78 32.55
C GLU A 190 -9.33 -38.89 31.33
N GLY A 191 -9.49 -39.46 30.12
CA GLY A 191 -9.52 -38.70 28.88
C GLY A 191 -10.61 -37.62 28.82
N LYS A 192 -11.80 -37.90 29.34
CA LYS A 192 -12.92 -36.94 29.39
C LYS A 192 -12.62 -35.77 30.33
N GLU A 193 -12.19 -36.06 31.55
CA GLU A 193 -11.80 -35.05 32.53
C GLU A 193 -10.63 -34.20 32.02
N LYS A 194 -9.66 -34.84 31.37
CA LYS A 194 -8.51 -34.16 30.79
C LYS A 194 -8.92 -33.15 29.70
N LEU A 195 -9.87 -33.49 28.83
CA LEU A 195 -10.37 -32.57 27.81
C LEU A 195 -11.01 -31.32 28.43
N VAL A 196 -11.87 -31.51 29.44
CA VAL A 196 -12.54 -30.40 30.14
C VAL A 196 -11.50 -29.50 30.81
N LYS A 197 -10.49 -30.09 31.46
CA LYS A 197 -9.39 -29.36 32.09
C LYS A 197 -8.57 -28.57 31.06
N LEU A 198 -8.15 -29.21 29.96
CA LEU A 198 -7.37 -28.54 28.92
C LEU A 198 -8.12 -27.35 28.31
N ALA A 199 -9.41 -27.53 27.98
CA ALA A 199 -10.22 -26.46 27.41
C ALA A 199 -10.36 -25.26 28.35
N SER A 200 -10.59 -25.53 29.64
CA SER A 200 -10.71 -24.51 30.68
C SER A 200 -9.39 -23.75 30.89
N ASN A 201 -8.26 -24.46 30.94
CA ASN A 201 -6.93 -23.85 31.10
C ASN A 201 -6.52 -23.02 29.87
N ILE A 202 -6.86 -23.48 28.67
CA ILE A 202 -6.60 -22.71 27.44
C ILE A 202 -7.41 -21.41 27.44
N PHE A 203 -8.69 -21.46 27.87
CA PHE A 203 -9.49 -20.25 27.99
C PHE A 203 -8.82 -19.22 28.93
N PHE A 204 -8.41 -19.67 30.12
CA PHE A 204 -7.73 -18.84 31.11
C PHE A 204 -6.45 -18.20 30.55
N ASN A 205 -5.53 -19.02 30.02
CA ASN A 205 -4.20 -18.57 29.59
C ASN A 205 -4.22 -17.66 28.36
N GLU A 206 -5.08 -17.94 27.37
CA GLU A 206 -5.06 -17.25 26.08
C GLU A 206 -6.01 -16.05 25.99
N PHE A 207 -7.12 -16.09 26.74
CA PHE A 207 -8.22 -15.14 26.54
C PHE A 207 -8.50 -14.26 27.76
N LEU A 208 -8.28 -14.77 28.98
CA LEU A 208 -8.52 -14.02 30.21
C LEU A 208 -7.31 -13.13 30.59
N TYR A 209 -6.09 -13.65 30.44
CA TYR A 209 -4.86 -12.97 30.89
C TYR A 209 -4.38 -11.78 30.02
N ARG A 210 -4.93 -11.58 28.81
CA ARG A 210 -4.37 -10.62 27.83
C ARG A 210 -5.43 -9.90 27.00
N LYS A 211 -6.02 -8.78 27.43
CA LYS A 211 -6.84 -7.95 26.51
C LYS A 211 -6.85 -6.45 26.85
N PRO A 212 -6.22 -5.59 26.03
CA PRO A 212 -6.58 -4.18 25.99
C PRO A 212 -7.94 -4.06 25.30
N TYR A 213 -8.98 -3.80 26.07
CA TYR A 213 -10.24 -3.29 25.53
C TYR A 213 -10.17 -1.77 25.40
N THR A 214 -10.88 -1.22 24.43
CA THR A 214 -11.12 0.22 24.34
C THR A 214 -12.55 0.51 24.78
N ILE A 215 -12.71 1.39 25.76
CA ILE A 215 -14.01 1.93 26.17
C ILE A 215 -14.27 3.20 25.36
N LYS A 216 -15.44 3.30 24.74
CA LYS A 216 -15.94 4.53 24.13
C LYS A 216 -17.20 4.97 24.85
N LEU A 217 -17.19 6.21 25.33
CA LEU A 217 -18.30 6.82 26.05
C LEU A 217 -19.20 7.63 25.11
N GLY A 218 -20.51 7.54 25.34
CA GLY A 218 -21.53 8.36 24.68
C GLY A 218 -21.77 9.67 25.42
N THR A 219 -23.02 10.15 25.44
CA THR A 219 -23.43 11.30 26.25
C THR A 219 -24.24 10.81 27.44
N TYR A 220 -23.82 11.18 28.65
CA TYR A 220 -24.51 10.82 29.88
C TYR A 220 -25.87 11.53 30.00
N ASP A 221 -26.93 10.77 30.28
CA ASP A 221 -28.27 11.26 30.57
C ASP A 221 -28.42 11.35 32.10
N ALA A 222 -28.33 12.57 32.64
CA ALA A 222 -28.38 12.82 34.08
C ALA A 222 -29.77 12.64 34.68
N ASP A 223 -30.83 12.78 33.88
CA ASP A 223 -32.21 12.60 34.37
C ASP A 223 -32.54 11.12 34.56
N LYS A 224 -31.92 10.24 33.75
CA LYS A 224 -32.12 8.79 33.81
C LYS A 224 -31.00 8.02 34.50
N GLU A 225 -29.88 8.70 34.80
CA GLU A 225 -28.64 8.09 35.30
C GLU A 225 -28.15 6.97 34.37
N ILE A 226 -28.11 7.27 33.07
CA ILE A 226 -27.69 6.32 32.03
C ILE A 226 -26.47 6.87 31.30
N TYR A 227 -25.45 6.05 31.16
CA TYR A 227 -24.29 6.31 30.32
C TYR A 227 -24.24 5.29 29.18
N PRO A 228 -24.45 5.69 27.92
CA PRO A 228 -24.17 4.82 26.79
C PRO A 228 -22.67 4.52 26.72
N ILE A 229 -22.30 3.25 26.86
CA ILE A 229 -20.90 2.79 26.88
C ILE A 229 -20.73 1.73 25.80
N SER A 230 -19.62 1.79 25.06
CA SER A 230 -19.22 0.75 24.11
C SER A 230 -17.89 0.14 24.51
N LEU A 231 -17.87 -1.18 24.64
CA LEU A 231 -16.64 -1.95 24.83
C LEU A 231 -16.19 -2.51 23.48
N THR A 232 -14.97 -2.17 23.06
CA THR A 232 -14.42 -2.57 21.76
C THR A 232 -13.14 -3.38 21.93
N LYS A 233 -13.04 -4.50 21.21
CA LYS A 233 -11.84 -5.33 21.11
C LYS A 233 -11.32 -5.30 19.67
N SER A 234 -10.05 -4.94 19.53
CA SER A 234 -9.33 -5.05 18.26
C SER A 234 -8.75 -6.46 18.12
N ILE A 235 -9.10 -7.13 17.03
CA ILE A 235 -8.66 -8.48 16.70
C ILE A 235 -7.62 -8.37 15.59
N HIS A 236 -6.40 -8.77 15.87
CA HIS A 236 -5.35 -8.89 14.86
C HIS A 236 -5.55 -10.16 14.03
N ILE A 237 -5.61 -10.00 12.70
CA ILE A 237 -5.76 -11.08 11.73
C ILE A 237 -4.48 -11.19 10.92
N LYS A 238 -3.95 -12.42 10.84
CA LYS A 238 -2.81 -12.76 9.99
C LYS A 238 -3.32 -13.43 8.71
N ALA A 239 -3.15 -12.78 7.57
CA ALA A 239 -3.50 -13.34 6.26
C ALA A 239 -2.26 -13.94 5.58
N TYR A 240 -2.20 -15.28 5.57
CA TYR A 240 -1.15 -16.04 4.91
C TYR A 240 -1.39 -16.14 3.40
N ASN A 241 -0.36 -16.52 2.63
CA ASN A 241 -0.50 -16.64 1.18
C ASN A 241 -1.29 -17.89 0.79
N THR A 242 -1.17 -18.96 1.59
CA THR A 242 -1.91 -20.20 1.38
C THR A 242 -2.57 -20.73 2.66
N GLU A 243 -3.57 -21.59 2.50
CA GLU A 243 -4.18 -22.29 3.64
C GLU A 243 -3.20 -23.25 4.31
N LYS A 244 -2.29 -23.86 3.53
CA LYS A 244 -1.24 -24.73 4.07
C LYS A 244 -0.30 -23.97 5.00
N GLU A 245 0.17 -22.78 4.61
CA GLU A 245 1.01 -21.92 5.46
C GLU A 245 0.29 -21.54 6.77
N TYR A 246 -1.03 -21.31 6.71
CA TYR A 246 -1.82 -21.08 7.91
C TYR A 246 -1.84 -22.30 8.84
N GLU A 247 -2.02 -23.51 8.32
CA GLU A 247 -1.98 -24.73 9.12
C GLU A 247 -0.57 -25.00 9.70
N GLU A 248 0.48 -24.74 8.92
CA GLU A 248 1.87 -24.82 9.37
C GLU A 248 2.15 -23.81 10.50
N ALA A 249 1.58 -22.59 10.40
CA ALA A 249 1.67 -21.57 11.45
C ALA A 249 0.96 -21.96 12.75
N LEU A 250 -0.15 -22.71 12.69
CA LEU A 250 -0.79 -23.27 13.89
C LEU A 250 0.12 -24.26 14.62
N ASN A 251 1.04 -24.90 13.89
CA ASN A 251 2.06 -25.81 14.43
C ASN A 251 3.34 -25.09 14.86
N GLY A 252 3.41 -23.77 14.73
CA GLY A 252 4.56 -22.95 15.14
C GLY A 252 5.61 -22.73 14.06
N ILE A 253 5.31 -23.03 12.79
CA ILE A 253 6.18 -22.73 11.66
C ILE A 253 5.85 -21.32 11.16
N ASP A 254 6.81 -20.39 11.22
CA ASP A 254 6.56 -19.01 10.83
C ASP A 254 6.60 -18.83 9.31
N HIS A 255 5.65 -18.07 8.79
CA HIS A 255 5.52 -17.74 7.37
C HIS A 255 5.29 -16.24 7.23
N GLU A 256 5.64 -15.67 6.09
CA GLU A 256 5.26 -14.29 5.79
C GLU A 256 3.74 -14.17 5.69
N TYR A 257 3.18 -13.13 6.32
CA TYR A 257 1.75 -12.85 6.30
C TYR A 257 1.50 -11.36 6.14
N LYS A 258 0.40 -11.02 5.48
CA LYS A 258 -0.19 -9.68 5.56
C LYS A 258 -0.97 -9.58 6.88
N SER A 259 -0.95 -8.44 7.53
CA SER A 259 -1.74 -8.21 8.75
C SER A 259 -2.87 -7.21 8.51
N GLY A 260 -3.94 -7.38 9.29
CA GLY A 260 -5.06 -6.46 9.39
C GLY A 260 -5.68 -6.54 10.78
N SER A 261 -6.61 -5.63 11.06
CA SER A 261 -7.33 -5.61 12.33
C SER A 261 -8.82 -5.47 12.11
N VAL A 262 -9.61 -6.34 12.75
CA VAL A 262 -11.08 -6.24 12.77
C VAL A 262 -11.51 -5.85 14.18
N LYS A 263 -12.48 -4.95 14.30
CA LYS A 263 -13.02 -4.52 15.59
C LYS A 263 -14.34 -5.22 15.86
N ILE A 264 -14.47 -5.83 17.03
CA ILE A 264 -15.76 -6.27 17.56
C ILE A 264 -16.11 -5.40 18.76
N SER A 265 -17.39 -5.09 18.93
CA SER A 265 -17.86 -4.29 20.05
C SER A 265 -19.23 -4.72 20.56
N ILE A 266 -19.51 -4.32 21.80
CA ILE A 266 -20.83 -4.36 22.42
C ILE A 266 -21.12 -2.98 23.00
N THR A 267 -22.36 -2.54 22.87
CA THR A 267 -22.80 -1.21 23.33
C THR A 267 -24.06 -1.38 24.16
N SER A 268 -24.14 -0.69 25.28
CA SER A 268 -25.31 -0.70 26.14
C SER A 268 -25.46 0.63 26.86
N ASP A 269 -26.71 0.94 27.19
CA ASP A 269 -27.08 2.02 28.09
C ASP A 269 -26.89 1.54 29.53
N ILE A 270 -25.77 1.93 30.14
CA ILE A 270 -25.37 1.46 31.47
C ILE A 270 -25.95 2.39 32.53
N LYS A 271 -26.70 1.85 33.48
CA LYS A 271 -27.15 2.61 34.65
C LYS A 271 -25.95 2.93 35.53
N MET A 272 -25.66 4.21 35.72
CA MET A 272 -24.48 4.71 36.41
C MET A 272 -24.81 6.06 37.04
N ASN A 273 -24.49 6.25 38.32
CA ASN A 273 -24.69 7.54 38.98
C ASN A 273 -23.77 8.62 38.39
N LYS A 274 -24.06 9.88 38.72
CA LYS A 274 -23.34 11.03 38.20
C LYS A 274 -21.86 11.01 38.58
N GLU A 275 -21.55 10.67 39.82
CA GLU A 275 -20.18 10.65 40.35
C GLU A 275 -19.31 9.65 39.59
N ASN A 276 -19.80 8.41 39.41
CA ASN A 276 -19.12 7.37 38.66
C ASN A 276 -19.01 7.71 37.17
N ALA A 277 -20.03 8.34 36.58
CA ALA A 277 -19.99 8.76 35.18
C ALA A 277 -18.92 9.84 34.92
N ILE A 278 -18.77 10.80 35.85
CA ILE A 278 -17.71 11.81 35.79
C ILE A 278 -16.34 11.14 35.93
N ALA A 279 -16.16 10.30 36.96
CA ALA A 279 -14.89 9.62 37.22
C ALA A 279 -14.47 8.71 36.04
N LEU A 280 -15.42 7.97 35.44
CA LEU A 280 -15.16 7.14 34.27
C LEU A 280 -14.75 8.00 33.05
N LYS A 281 -15.42 9.14 32.85
CA LYS A 281 -15.07 10.07 31.76
C LYS A 281 -13.66 10.64 31.92
N GLU A 282 -13.28 11.05 33.12
CA GLU A 282 -11.93 11.57 33.41
C GLU A 282 -10.83 10.52 33.18
N ARG A 283 -11.09 9.25 33.52
CA ARG A 283 -10.11 8.16 33.31
C ARG A 283 -10.01 7.67 31.85
N THR A 284 -10.97 8.02 31.01
CA THR A 284 -11.04 7.56 29.60
C THR A 284 -10.83 8.68 28.58
N SER A 285 -10.80 9.95 29.00
CA SER A 285 -10.46 11.07 28.12
C SER A 285 -8.99 11.05 27.71
N ASP A 286 -8.73 11.37 26.45
CA ASP A 286 -7.46 11.23 25.70
C ASP A 286 -6.18 11.85 26.34
N ASP A 287 -6.28 12.53 27.48
CA ASP A 287 -5.13 13.07 28.23
C ASP A 287 -4.34 11.99 29.00
N PHE A 288 -4.88 10.77 29.17
CA PHE A 288 -4.11 9.62 29.67
C PHE A 288 -3.38 8.89 28.54
N ASN A 289 -2.55 9.64 27.82
CA ASN A 289 -1.63 9.14 26.81
C ASN A 289 -0.40 8.51 27.51
N PHE A 290 -0.60 7.41 28.24
CA PHE A 290 0.53 6.65 28.77
C PHE A 290 1.05 5.70 27.70
N TYR A 291 2.18 6.12 27.16
CA TYR A 291 3.19 5.36 26.44
C TYR A 291 3.74 4.18 27.28
N TYR A 292 2.87 3.31 27.80
CA TYR A 292 3.17 1.98 28.32
C TYR A 292 1.86 1.21 28.31
N GLU A 293 1.86 0.02 27.72
CA GLU A 293 0.75 -0.95 27.66
C GLU A 293 0.37 -1.52 29.04
N HIS A 294 0.12 -0.67 30.03
CA HIS A 294 -0.43 -1.07 31.31
C HIS A 294 -1.71 -0.27 31.60
N ASP A 295 -2.82 -0.93 31.28
CA ASP A 295 -4.12 -0.81 31.93
C ASP A 295 -4.86 0.53 31.83
N VAL A 296 -5.52 0.78 30.69
CA VAL A 296 -6.74 1.62 30.64
C VAL A 296 -7.94 0.81 31.17
N MET A 297 -7.76 0.20 32.33
CA MET A 297 -8.49 -0.95 32.87
C MET A 297 -8.11 -2.26 32.20
N SER A 298 -7.37 -3.10 32.94
CA SER A 298 -7.67 -4.52 32.92
C SER A 298 -9.14 -4.65 33.32
N ILE A 299 -10.04 -4.61 32.33
CA ILE A 299 -11.29 -5.32 32.45
C ILE A 299 -10.84 -6.77 32.50
N LEU A 300 -10.47 -7.23 33.70
CA LEU A 300 -10.45 -8.64 34.01
C LEU A 300 -11.86 -9.07 33.69
N GLY A 301 -12.06 -9.61 32.48
CA GLY A 301 -13.26 -10.33 32.18
C GLY A 301 -13.34 -11.38 33.27
N ASP A 302 -14.46 -11.41 33.97
CA ASP A 302 -14.62 -12.28 35.13
C ASP A 302 -14.29 -13.74 34.72
N SER A 303 -13.73 -14.54 35.63
CA SER A 303 -13.59 -16.00 35.42
C SER A 303 -14.91 -16.64 35.03
N ASN A 304 -16.02 -16.00 35.40
CA ASN A 304 -17.34 -16.44 35.08
C ASN A 304 -17.61 -16.44 33.57
N THR A 305 -17.63 -17.63 32.98
CA THR A 305 -17.95 -17.83 31.56
C THR A 305 -19.39 -17.42 31.18
N ASP A 306 -20.27 -17.12 32.14
CA ASP A 306 -21.57 -16.49 31.86
C ASP A 306 -21.47 -15.00 31.54
N GLU A 307 -20.31 -14.39 31.77
CA GLU A 307 -20.05 -12.96 31.52
C GLU A 307 -19.22 -12.75 30.26
N TRP A 308 -19.16 -13.78 29.42
CA TRP A 308 -18.54 -13.74 28.12
C TRP A 308 -19.55 -14.15 27.07
N ILE A 309 -19.59 -13.42 25.97
CA ILE A 309 -20.36 -13.78 24.79
C ILE A 309 -19.45 -14.26 23.66
N MET A 310 -20.03 -15.05 22.76
CA MET A 310 -19.42 -15.40 21.49
C MET A 310 -20.08 -14.56 20.38
N LYS A 311 -19.36 -13.55 19.89
CA LYS A 311 -19.78 -12.73 18.74
C LYS A 311 -18.95 -13.14 17.53
N ASP A 312 -19.58 -13.73 16.52
CA ASP A 312 -18.92 -14.24 15.31
C ASP A 312 -17.78 -15.25 15.61
N GLY A 313 -17.89 -15.99 16.71
CA GLY A 313 -16.86 -16.94 17.19
C GLY A 313 -15.73 -16.29 18.01
N TYR A 314 -15.75 -14.98 18.23
CA TYR A 314 -14.82 -14.27 19.08
C TYR A 314 -15.39 -14.03 20.48
N LEU A 315 -14.51 -14.08 21.48
CA LEU A 315 -14.90 -13.92 22.88
C LEU A 315 -14.87 -12.45 23.27
N LEU A 316 -15.94 -11.97 23.87
CA LEU A 316 -16.08 -10.60 24.38
C LEU A 316 -16.66 -10.64 25.78
N SER A 317 -16.01 -9.97 26.74
CA SER A 317 -16.61 -9.76 28.06
C SER A 317 -17.87 -8.90 27.92
N ILE A 318 -18.89 -9.21 28.70
CA ILE A 318 -20.09 -8.38 28.87
C ILE A 318 -20.16 -7.79 30.28
N SER A 319 -19.05 -7.79 31.02
CA SER A 319 -18.94 -7.09 32.29
C SER A 319 -17.64 -6.29 32.38
N PHE A 320 -17.66 -5.26 33.20
CA PHE A 320 -16.48 -4.54 33.63
C PHE A 320 -16.62 -4.02 35.06
N GLN A 321 -15.50 -3.89 35.75
CA GLN A 321 -15.44 -3.36 37.11
C GLN A 321 -14.85 -1.95 37.11
N PHE A 322 -15.45 -1.04 37.86
CA PHE A 322 -15.01 0.34 38.02
C PHE A 322 -15.41 0.87 39.40
N ASP A 323 -14.44 1.35 40.19
CA ASP A 323 -14.63 1.95 41.53
C ASP A 323 -15.65 1.16 42.37
N ASP A 324 -15.33 -0.12 42.62
CA ASP A 324 -16.13 -1.12 43.35
C ASP A 324 -17.46 -1.55 42.71
N ASN A 325 -17.87 -0.91 41.62
CA ASN A 325 -19.10 -1.24 40.92
C ASN A 325 -18.81 -2.18 39.75
N LYS A 326 -19.64 -3.20 39.60
CA LYS A 326 -19.62 -4.09 38.43
C LYS A 326 -20.79 -3.75 37.52
N TYR A 327 -20.46 -3.45 36.28
CA TYR A 327 -21.42 -3.07 35.26
C TYR A 327 -21.53 -4.17 34.21
N PHE A 328 -22.73 -4.35 33.67
CA PHE A 328 -23.04 -5.39 32.70
C PHE A 328 -23.60 -4.79 31.41
N PHE A 329 -23.11 -5.28 30.29
CA PHE A 329 -23.66 -4.99 28.98
C PHE A 329 -24.82 -5.94 28.68
N ASP A 330 -25.81 -5.45 27.94
CA ASP A 330 -26.86 -6.31 27.38
C ASP A 330 -26.26 -7.19 26.27
N LYS A 331 -26.21 -8.49 26.54
CA LYS A 331 -25.73 -9.50 25.58
C LYS A 331 -26.58 -9.62 24.32
N GLY A 332 -27.82 -9.11 24.33
CA GLY A 332 -28.80 -9.32 23.27
C GLY A 332 -28.95 -10.81 22.91
N ASN A 333 -28.86 -11.10 21.60
CA ASN A 333 -29.00 -12.44 21.06
C ASN A 333 -27.69 -13.24 21.00
N TYR A 334 -26.58 -12.70 21.50
CA TYR A 334 -25.32 -13.42 21.48
C TYR A 334 -25.32 -14.57 22.51
N PRO A 335 -24.82 -15.76 22.14
CA PRO A 335 -24.71 -16.89 23.04
C PRO A 335 -23.58 -16.65 24.05
N LEU A 336 -23.78 -17.18 25.26
CA LEU A 336 -22.79 -17.12 26.33
C LEU A 336 -21.67 -18.15 26.08
N LEU A 337 -20.45 -17.85 26.50
CA LEU A 337 -19.34 -18.78 26.44
C LEU A 337 -19.62 -20.05 27.25
N SER A 338 -20.35 -19.95 28.37
CA SER A 338 -20.80 -21.12 29.14
C SER A 338 -21.68 -22.10 28.35
N SER A 339 -22.28 -21.66 27.24
CA SER A 339 -23.05 -22.51 26.31
C SER A 339 -22.21 -23.12 25.19
N LEU A 340 -20.90 -22.83 25.12
CA LEU A 340 -20.00 -23.40 24.11
C LEU A 340 -19.85 -24.91 24.34
N GLN A 341 -20.40 -25.68 23.41
CA GLN A 341 -20.22 -27.13 23.35
C GLN A 341 -19.04 -27.47 22.43
N ILE A 342 -18.14 -28.31 22.93
CA ILE A 342 -17.03 -28.89 22.18
C ILE A 342 -17.21 -30.41 22.20
N ASN A 343 -16.94 -31.07 21.07
CA ASN A 343 -17.07 -32.52 20.99
C ASN A 343 -15.87 -33.21 20.35
N THR A 344 -15.66 -34.47 20.70
CA THR A 344 -14.46 -35.22 20.28
C THR A 344 -14.41 -35.49 18.78
N THR A 345 -15.56 -35.57 18.10
CA THR A 345 -15.62 -35.68 16.64
C THR A 345 -15.11 -34.42 15.94
N GLU A 346 -15.57 -33.24 16.35
CA GLU A 346 -15.10 -31.96 15.79
C GLU A 346 -13.62 -31.69 16.07
N LEU A 347 -13.11 -32.17 17.21
CA LEU A 347 -11.69 -32.11 17.53
C LEU A 347 -10.86 -33.11 16.73
N GLY A 348 -11.48 -34.07 16.04
CA GLY A 348 -10.78 -35.15 15.34
C GLY A 348 -10.07 -36.11 16.30
N LEU A 349 -10.68 -36.38 17.46
CA LEU A 349 -10.14 -37.24 18.52
C LEU A 349 -10.92 -38.55 18.67
N SER A 350 -11.77 -38.91 17.69
CA SER A 350 -12.63 -40.09 17.78
C SER A 350 -11.90 -41.42 17.96
N GLU A 351 -10.61 -41.51 17.64
CA GLU A 351 -9.82 -42.73 17.89
C GLU A 351 -9.55 -42.99 19.39
N TYR A 352 -9.64 -41.96 20.24
CA TYR A 352 -9.39 -42.06 21.67
C TYR A 352 -10.67 -42.26 22.50
N PHE A 353 -11.85 -42.15 21.89
CA PHE A 353 -13.13 -42.19 22.58
C PHE A 353 -14.09 -43.17 21.90
N PRO A 354 -14.71 -44.11 22.63
CA PRO A 354 -15.62 -45.09 22.03
C PRO A 354 -16.92 -44.45 21.50
N GLU A 355 -17.29 -43.28 22.01
CA GLU A 355 -18.46 -42.51 21.61
C GLU A 355 -18.11 -41.02 21.49
N ASN A 356 -18.90 -40.28 20.70
CA ASN A 356 -18.74 -38.83 20.61
C ASN A 356 -19.07 -38.18 21.96
N TYR A 357 -18.07 -37.65 22.63
CA TYR A 357 -18.22 -36.99 23.92
C TYR A 357 -18.33 -35.48 23.70
N THR A 358 -19.41 -34.89 24.19
CA THR A 358 -19.66 -33.44 24.16
C THR A 358 -19.53 -32.86 25.56
N PHE A 359 -18.83 -31.74 25.68
CA PHE A 359 -18.55 -31.07 26.95
C PHE A 359 -18.54 -29.55 26.81
N THR A 360 -18.58 -28.86 27.94
CA THR A 360 -18.46 -27.40 28.07
C THR A 360 -17.23 -27.05 28.90
N LEU A 361 -16.88 -25.76 28.95
CA LEU A 361 -15.86 -25.26 29.88
C LEU A 361 -16.32 -25.41 31.33
N ASP A 362 -15.40 -25.72 32.24
CA ASP A 362 -15.68 -25.84 33.67
C ASP A 362 -15.21 -24.57 34.40
N LYS A 363 -16.17 -23.83 34.94
CA LYS A 363 -15.95 -22.60 35.69
C LYS A 363 -15.11 -22.82 36.95
N ASN A 364 -15.22 -23.97 37.60
CA ASN A 364 -14.46 -24.26 38.81
C ASN A 364 -12.99 -24.47 38.49
N ILE A 365 -12.67 -25.08 37.34
CA ILE A 365 -11.29 -25.22 36.87
C ILE A 365 -10.71 -23.84 36.56
N ILE A 366 -11.44 -22.99 35.83
CA ILE A 366 -11.00 -21.63 35.51
C ILE A 366 -10.74 -20.82 36.79
N LYS A 367 -11.68 -20.87 37.74
CA LYS A 367 -11.55 -20.19 39.03
C LYS A 367 -10.33 -20.67 39.82
N LYS A 368 -10.11 -21.98 39.88
CA LYS A 368 -8.96 -22.56 40.56
C LYS A 368 -7.64 -22.11 39.93
N GLU A 369 -7.54 -22.09 38.60
CA GLU A 369 -6.34 -21.61 37.90
C GLU A 369 -6.10 -20.11 38.18
N MET A 370 -7.16 -19.29 38.28
CA MET A 370 -7.03 -17.90 38.72
C MET A 370 -6.45 -17.78 40.13
N GLU A 371 -7.01 -18.52 41.09
CA GLU A 371 -6.55 -18.54 42.49
C GLU A 371 -5.09 -19.00 42.60
N GLU A 372 -4.70 -20.03 41.85
CA GLU A 372 -3.32 -20.56 41.83
C GLU A 372 -2.31 -19.57 41.21
N ASN A 373 -2.76 -18.68 40.32
CA ASN A 373 -1.92 -17.66 39.69
C ASN A 373 -2.03 -16.26 40.35
N GLY A 374 -2.79 -16.13 41.45
CA GLY A 374 -2.84 -14.92 42.29
C GLY A 374 -3.78 -13.81 41.80
N TYR A 375 -4.88 -14.16 41.14
CA TYR A 375 -5.91 -13.20 40.68
C TYR A 375 -7.13 -13.09 41.58
#